data_AF-A0A6I7MPW7-F1
#
_entry.id   AF-A0A6I7MPW7-F1
#
_cell.length_a   1.000
_cell.length_b   1.000
_cell.length_c   1.000
_cell.angle_alpha   90.00
_cell.angle_beta   90.00
_cell.angle_gamma   90.00
#
_symmetry.space_group_name_H-M   'P 1'
#
loop_
_entity.id
_entity.type
_entity.pdbx_description
1 polymer ?
#
loop_
_entity_poly.entity_id
_entity_poly.type
_entity_poly.pdbx_seq_one_letter_code
_entity_poly.pdbx_strand_id
1 'polypeptide(L)'
;MKKISMFLITAGIAFTVACSGGKSEEERYVYEGDKIVDEVTGDEYYMEEDDVITVKHTDGTTEKLAIDETPFYESALSEEYIQSLEARYLERKENLLSEKKEMLKEARRSRYAEFSDDELMKRFQQAHKDNLDMTRQMDMMAELVDRGLVADDEAADLLEIDPKMVDLDIEIDEPVEKVDN
;
A
#
# COMPACT_ATOMS: atom_id res chain seq x y z
N MET A 1 -49.72 15.91 50.70
CA MET A 1 -50.53 16.40 49.55
C MET A 1 -49.71 16.26 48.28
N LYS A 2 -50.24 15.56 47.25
CA LYS A 2 -50.06 15.80 45.79
C LYS A 2 -48.61 16.08 45.31
N LYS A 3 -47.90 15.21 44.57
CA LYS A 3 -48.10 14.67 43.19
C LYS A 3 -46.91 13.71 42.90
N ILE A 4 -47.07 12.49 42.35
CA ILE A 4 -47.16 12.13 40.90
C ILE A 4 -45.93 12.66 40.14
N SER A 5 -45.10 11.94 39.36
CA SER A 5 -44.98 10.58 38.79
C SER A 5 -43.52 10.48 38.29
N MET A 6 -42.91 9.32 37.98
CA MET A 6 -42.92 8.56 36.69
C MET A 6 -41.44 8.12 36.53
N PHE A 7 -40.98 6.88 36.33
CA PHE A 7 -41.19 5.87 35.27
C PHE A 7 -40.33 4.66 35.76
N LEU A 8 -40.84 3.44 36.01
CA LEU A 8 -40.91 2.30 35.06
C LEU A 8 -39.88 2.43 33.91
N ILE A 9 -38.90 1.54 33.74
CA ILE A 9 -39.07 0.25 33.07
C ILE A 9 -37.93 -0.69 33.49
N THR A 10 -38.31 -1.75 34.19
CA THR A 10 -37.65 -3.07 34.13
C THR A 10 -37.93 -3.70 32.76
N ALA A 11 -36.89 -3.86 31.95
CA ALA A 11 -36.80 -4.86 30.90
C ALA A 11 -35.32 -5.30 30.92
N GLY A 12 -34.96 -6.42 31.54
CA GLY A 12 -35.39 -7.71 31.03
C GLY A 12 -34.61 -7.99 29.76
N ILE A 13 -33.28 -8.08 29.85
CA ILE A 13 -32.45 -8.63 28.79
C ILE A 13 -32.76 -10.13 28.75
N ALA A 14 -33.87 -10.44 28.09
CA ALA A 14 -34.18 -11.78 27.65
C ALA A 14 -33.17 -12.11 26.54
N PHE A 15 -32.09 -12.78 26.92
CA PHE A 15 -31.32 -13.60 26.00
C PHE A 15 -32.24 -14.73 25.53
N THR A 16 -33.06 -14.45 24.52
CA THR A 16 -33.79 -15.46 23.77
C THR A 16 -32.82 -16.13 22.82
N VAL A 17 -32.29 -17.26 23.29
CA VAL A 17 -31.86 -18.36 22.43
C VAL A 17 -33.04 -18.77 21.56
N ALA A 18 -32.78 -18.98 20.27
CA ALA A 18 -33.63 -19.51 19.22
C ALA A 18 -34.52 -18.51 18.44
N CYS A 19 -33.91 -17.88 17.43
CA CYS A 19 -34.52 -17.82 16.10
C CYS A 19 -33.63 -18.61 15.14
N SER A 20 -34.06 -19.81 14.81
CA SER A 20 -33.51 -20.71 13.79
C SER A 20 -33.80 -20.17 12.39
N GLY A 21 -33.20 -19.04 12.05
CA GLY A 21 -33.02 -18.59 10.67
C GLY A 21 -31.52 -18.47 10.49
N GLY A 22 -30.92 -19.39 9.72
CA GLY A 22 -29.55 -19.15 9.27
C GLY A 22 -29.51 -17.78 8.63
N LYS A 23 -28.54 -16.95 9.03
CA LYS A 23 -28.20 -15.73 8.28
C LYS A 23 -28.17 -16.12 6.80
N SER A 24 -28.77 -15.30 5.93
CA SER A 24 -28.60 -15.52 4.49
C SER A 24 -27.09 -15.54 4.18
N GLU A 25 -26.66 -16.19 3.10
CA GLU A 25 -25.23 -16.16 2.70
C GLU A 25 -24.70 -14.72 2.63
N GLU A 26 -25.57 -13.76 2.31
CA GLU A 26 -25.29 -12.32 2.28
C GLU A 26 -25.08 -11.67 3.67
N GLU A 27 -25.66 -12.22 4.73
CA GLU A 27 -25.53 -11.72 6.11
C GLU A 27 -24.37 -12.38 6.89
N ARG A 28 -23.75 -13.43 6.34
CA ARG A 28 -22.67 -14.18 6.98
C ARG A 28 -21.33 -13.43 6.93
N TYR A 29 -21.11 -12.66 5.88
CA TYR A 29 -19.84 -12.01 5.60
C TYR A 29 -19.92 -10.52 5.95
N VAL A 30 -19.09 -10.08 6.89
CA VAL A 30 -18.99 -8.68 7.29
C VAL A 30 -17.77 -8.04 6.65
N TYR A 31 -18.03 -6.90 6.03
CA TYR A 31 -17.04 -6.13 5.29
C TYR A 31 -16.40 -5.09 6.20
N GLU A 32 -15.19 -5.36 6.67
CA GLU A 32 -14.43 -4.47 7.54
C GLU A 32 -13.27 -3.88 6.76
N GLY A 33 -13.17 -2.55 6.67
CA GLY A 33 -12.43 -1.76 5.69
C GLY A 33 -11.19 -2.25 4.89
N ASP A 34 -10.48 -3.33 5.19
CA ASP A 34 -9.47 -3.97 4.32
C ASP A 34 -9.61 -5.50 4.17
N LYS A 35 -10.65 -6.09 4.76
CA LYS A 35 -10.89 -7.53 4.85
C LYS A 35 -12.38 -7.88 4.82
N ILE A 36 -12.68 -9.17 4.74
CA ILE A 36 -14.01 -9.76 4.94
C ILE A 36 -13.89 -10.67 6.16
N VAL A 37 -14.86 -10.62 7.05
CA VAL A 37 -14.93 -11.50 8.21
C VAL A 37 -16.13 -12.42 8.06
N ASP A 38 -15.91 -13.72 8.08
CA ASP A 38 -16.98 -14.70 8.21
C ASP A 38 -17.45 -14.72 9.66
N GLU A 39 -18.64 -14.22 9.96
CA GLU A 39 -19.17 -14.15 11.33
C GLU A 39 -19.51 -15.53 11.93
N VAL A 40 -19.52 -16.59 11.12
CA VAL A 40 -19.79 -17.96 11.57
C VAL A 40 -18.49 -18.67 11.96
N THR A 41 -17.44 -18.56 11.15
CA THR A 41 -16.15 -19.23 11.42
C THR A 41 -15.14 -18.34 12.12
N GLY A 42 -15.27 -17.02 11.98
CA GLY A 42 -14.30 -16.03 12.42
C GLY A 42 -13.11 -15.86 11.47
N ASP A 43 -13.16 -16.45 10.27
CA ASP A 43 -12.08 -16.34 9.29
C ASP A 43 -12.03 -14.95 8.66
N GLU A 44 -10.81 -14.43 8.47
CA GLU A 44 -10.56 -13.13 7.86
C GLU A 44 -10.00 -13.32 6.44
N TYR A 45 -10.67 -12.76 5.43
CA TYR A 45 -10.26 -12.81 4.02
C TYR A 45 -9.75 -11.44 3.59
N TYR A 46 -8.54 -11.35 3.07
CA TYR A 46 -7.92 -10.10 2.64
C TYR A 46 -6.95 -10.36 1.49
N MET A 47 -6.59 -9.30 0.76
CA MET A 47 -5.73 -9.39 -0.41
C MET A 47 -4.34 -8.80 -0.11
N GLU A 48 -3.32 -9.63 -0.24
CA GLU A 48 -1.90 -9.25 -0.10
C GLU A 48 -1.10 -9.48 -1.39
N GLU A 49 -1.66 -10.24 -2.32
CA GLU A 49 -1.05 -10.63 -3.59
C GLU A 49 -2.06 -10.43 -4.72
N ASP A 50 -1.55 -10.11 -5.91
CA ASP A 50 -2.38 -9.94 -7.11
C ASP A 50 -3.20 -11.22 -7.36
N ASP A 51 -4.51 -11.07 -7.53
CA ASP A 51 -5.47 -12.15 -7.83
C ASP A 51 -5.57 -13.29 -6.79
N VAL A 52 -5.11 -13.06 -5.54
CA VAL A 52 -5.11 -14.06 -4.47
C VAL A 52 -5.76 -13.53 -3.19
N ILE A 53 -6.62 -14.34 -2.59
CA ILE A 53 -7.20 -14.07 -1.28
C ILE A 53 -6.44 -14.87 -0.22
N THR A 54 -5.84 -14.16 0.72
CA THR A 54 -5.31 -14.73 1.95
C THR A 54 -6.46 -14.90 2.95
N VAL A 55 -6.64 -16.12 3.44
CA VAL A 55 -7.56 -16.42 4.55
C VAL A 55 -6.75 -16.62 5.80
N LYS A 56 -7.14 -15.97 6.89
CA LYS A 56 -6.55 -16.15 8.21
C LYS A 56 -7.60 -16.74 9.13
N HIS A 57 -7.31 -17.94 9.60
CA HIS A 57 -8.18 -18.68 10.50
C HIS A 57 -8.05 -18.20 11.93
N THR A 58 -9.06 -18.51 12.74
CA THR A 58 -9.09 -18.16 14.17
C THR A 58 -7.97 -18.79 15.01
N ASP A 59 -7.38 -19.89 14.53
CA ASP A 59 -6.20 -20.53 15.15
C ASP A 59 -4.87 -19.86 14.76
N GLY A 60 -4.93 -18.82 13.91
CA GLY A 60 -3.78 -18.05 13.44
C GLY A 60 -3.09 -18.65 12.21
N THR A 61 -3.56 -19.78 11.69
CA THR A 61 -3.05 -20.33 10.43
C THR A 61 -3.58 -19.52 9.24
N THR A 62 -2.84 -19.56 8.15
CA THR A 62 -3.18 -18.83 6.92
C THR A 62 -3.17 -19.76 5.71
N GLU A 63 -4.15 -19.59 4.84
CA GLU A 63 -4.21 -20.26 3.54
C GLU A 63 -4.37 -19.23 2.41
N LYS A 64 -4.03 -19.64 1.19
CA LYS A 64 -4.17 -18.83 -0.01
C LYS A 64 -5.16 -19.51 -0.94
N LEU A 65 -6.15 -18.75 -1.37
CA LEU A 65 -7.19 -19.21 -2.29
C LEU A 65 -7.17 -18.35 -3.54
N ALA A 66 -7.44 -18.97 -4.68
CA ALA A 66 -7.84 -18.18 -5.85
C ALA A 66 -9.18 -17.48 -5.55
N ILE A 67 -9.42 -16.33 -6.20
CA ILE A 67 -10.65 -15.56 -5.98
C ILE A 67 -11.91 -16.42 -6.22
N ASP A 68 -11.85 -17.30 -7.23
CA ASP A 68 -12.94 -18.21 -7.61
C ASP A 68 -13.16 -19.39 -6.65
N GLU A 69 -12.21 -19.64 -5.76
CA GLU A 69 -12.30 -20.64 -4.70
C GLU A 69 -12.90 -20.07 -3.40
N THR A 70 -13.14 -18.76 -3.34
CA THR A 70 -13.71 -18.14 -2.14
C THR A 70 -15.20 -18.46 -1.99
N PRO A 71 -15.67 -18.70 -0.75
CA PRO A 71 -17.06 -19.13 -0.52
C PRO A 71 -18.12 -18.06 -0.80
N PHE A 72 -17.71 -16.82 -1.06
CA PHE A 72 -18.57 -15.72 -1.48
C PHE A 72 -18.45 -15.40 -2.98
N TYR A 73 -17.63 -16.13 -3.74
CA TYR A 73 -17.54 -16.00 -5.20
C TYR A 73 -18.90 -16.32 -5.85
N GLU A 74 -19.30 -15.54 -6.86
CA GLU A 74 -20.63 -15.57 -7.51
C GLU A 74 -21.84 -15.17 -6.65
N SER A 75 -21.64 -14.78 -5.39
CA SER A 75 -22.71 -14.16 -4.60
C SER A 75 -23.06 -12.78 -5.16
N ALA A 76 -24.27 -12.26 -4.87
CA ALA A 76 -24.69 -10.93 -5.30
C ALA A 76 -23.76 -9.79 -4.80
N LEU A 77 -22.90 -10.08 -3.83
CA LEU A 77 -21.93 -9.17 -3.22
C LEU A 77 -20.48 -9.43 -3.70
N SER A 78 -20.24 -10.43 -4.55
CA SER A 78 -18.88 -10.88 -4.89
C SER A 78 -18.12 -9.85 -5.73
N GLU A 79 -18.73 -9.35 -6.80
CA GLU A 79 -18.02 -8.55 -7.80
C GLU A 79 -17.65 -7.14 -7.28
N GLU A 80 -18.62 -6.39 -6.74
CA GLU A 80 -18.38 -5.04 -6.21
C GLU A 80 -17.38 -5.07 -5.04
N TYR A 81 -17.44 -6.11 -4.20
CA TYR A 81 -16.55 -6.20 -3.06
C TYR A 81 -15.14 -6.69 -3.41
N ILE A 82 -15.00 -7.66 -4.34
CA ILE A 82 -13.69 -8.07 -4.86
C ILE A 82 -13.00 -6.86 -5.50
N GLN A 83 -13.72 -6.08 -6.31
CA GLN A 83 -13.19 -4.83 -6.87
C GLN A 83 -12.76 -3.84 -5.78
N SER A 84 -13.49 -3.74 -4.67
CA SER A 84 -13.10 -2.90 -3.54
C SER A 84 -11.84 -3.40 -2.81
N LEU A 85 -11.63 -4.72 -2.71
CA LEU A 85 -10.42 -5.32 -2.15
C LEU A 85 -9.21 -5.06 -3.04
N GLU A 86 -9.36 -5.28 -4.34
CA GLU A 86 -8.32 -4.99 -5.34
C GLU A 86 -7.93 -3.51 -5.31
N ALA A 87 -8.91 -2.60 -5.32
CA ALA A 87 -8.66 -1.17 -5.27
C ALA A 87 -7.87 -0.75 -4.01
N ARG A 88 -8.22 -1.29 -2.84
CA ARG A 88 -7.51 -1.00 -1.59
C ARG A 88 -6.13 -1.63 -1.54
N TYR A 89 -5.98 -2.83 -2.09
CA TYR A 89 -4.67 -3.47 -2.21
C TYR A 89 -3.73 -2.66 -3.12
N LEU A 90 -4.22 -2.19 -4.27
CA LEU A 90 -3.47 -1.31 -5.16
C LEU A 90 -3.08 0.00 -4.46
N GLU A 91 -4.01 0.64 -3.75
CA GLU A 91 -3.73 1.84 -2.97
C GLU A 91 -2.65 1.60 -1.89
N ARG A 92 -2.72 0.47 -1.15
CA ARG A 92 -1.67 0.10 -0.19
C ARG A 92 -0.32 -0.12 -0.88
N LYS A 93 -0.30 -0.78 -2.03
CA LYS A 93 0.91 -1.06 -2.82
C LYS A 93 1.57 0.23 -3.30
N GLU A 94 0.78 1.17 -3.80
CA GLU A 94 1.24 2.50 -4.22
C GLU A 94 1.77 3.32 -3.04
N ASN A 95 1.05 3.35 -1.92
CA ASN A 95 1.49 4.04 -0.71
C ASN A 95 2.82 3.48 -0.17
N LEU A 96 2.94 2.15 -0.08
CA LEU A 96 4.18 1.49 0.34
C LEU A 96 5.33 1.78 -0.63
N LEU A 97 5.07 1.76 -1.94
CA LEU A 97 6.07 2.11 -2.93
C LEU A 97 6.53 3.56 -2.71
N SER A 98 5.61 4.52 -2.61
CA SER A 98 5.92 5.93 -2.34
C SER A 98 6.74 6.12 -1.06
N GLU A 99 6.37 5.43 0.03
CA GLU A 99 7.12 5.48 1.29
C GLU A 99 8.56 4.97 1.12
N LYS A 100 8.74 3.82 0.47
CA LYS A 100 10.08 3.26 0.20
C LYS A 100 10.90 4.16 -0.71
N LYS A 101 10.26 4.78 -1.70
CA LYS A 101 10.87 5.74 -2.62
C LYS A 101 11.40 6.96 -1.84
N GLU A 102 10.60 7.55 -0.96
CA GLU A 102 11.01 8.69 -0.12
C GLU A 102 12.13 8.31 0.86
N MET A 103 12.04 7.13 1.49
CA MET A 103 13.12 6.63 2.36
C MET A 103 14.47 6.53 1.62
N LEU A 104 14.47 6.11 0.35
CA LEU A 104 15.67 6.04 -0.47
C LEU A 104 16.22 7.42 -0.81
N LYS A 105 15.36 8.38 -1.16
CA LYS A 105 15.75 9.78 -1.39
C LYS A 105 16.35 10.41 -0.14
N GLU A 106 15.72 10.22 1.02
CA GLU A 106 16.24 10.73 2.29
C GLU A 106 17.58 10.09 2.66
N ALA A 107 17.73 8.78 2.46
CA ALA A 107 18.99 8.09 2.70
C ALA A 107 20.13 8.61 1.80
N ARG A 108 19.82 8.92 0.52
CA ARG A 108 20.76 9.55 -0.42
C ARG A 108 21.15 10.95 0.05
N ARG A 109 20.18 11.82 0.33
CA ARG A 109 20.42 13.18 0.85
C ARG A 109 21.28 13.16 2.11
N SER A 110 20.98 12.25 3.04
CA SER A 110 21.75 12.05 4.26
C SER A 110 23.21 11.65 3.98
N ARG A 111 23.45 10.77 2.99
CA ARG A 111 24.80 10.35 2.57
C ARG A 111 25.66 11.52 2.09
N TYR A 112 25.06 12.50 1.42
CA TYR A 112 25.76 13.62 0.80
C TYR A 112 25.56 14.96 1.51
N ALA A 113 24.83 14.99 2.64
CA ALA A 113 24.49 16.20 3.38
C ALA A 113 25.71 17.01 3.86
N GLU A 114 26.83 16.32 4.12
CA GLU A 114 28.07 16.97 4.59
C GLU A 114 28.86 17.66 3.46
N PHE A 115 28.52 17.42 2.19
CA PHE A 115 29.23 17.99 1.05
C PHE A 115 28.48 19.19 0.49
N SER A 116 29.23 20.27 0.26
CA SER A 116 28.76 21.37 -0.58
C SER A 116 28.59 20.91 -2.03
N ASP A 117 27.81 21.67 -2.79
CA ASP A 117 27.52 21.38 -4.20
C ASP A 117 28.80 21.26 -5.06
N ASP A 118 29.75 22.17 -4.87
CA ASP A 118 31.05 22.13 -5.52
C ASP A 118 31.87 20.89 -5.15
N GLU A 119 31.80 20.45 -3.89
CA GLU A 119 32.52 19.27 -3.40
C GLU A 119 31.88 17.99 -3.93
N LEU A 120 30.55 17.92 -3.99
CA LEU A 120 29.83 16.78 -4.56
C LEU A 120 30.15 16.63 -6.04
N MET A 121 30.12 17.73 -6.81
CA MET A 121 30.48 17.72 -8.23
C MET A 121 31.93 17.26 -8.45
N LYS A 122 32.89 17.77 -7.66
CA LYS A 122 34.28 17.32 -7.72
C LYS A 122 34.44 15.85 -7.37
N ARG A 123 33.69 15.36 -6.38
CA ARG A 123 33.69 13.94 -6.00
C ARG A 123 33.15 13.07 -7.12
N PHE A 124 32.07 13.47 -7.78
CA PHE A 124 31.55 12.80 -8.96
C PHE A 124 32.60 12.74 -10.08
N GLN A 125 33.18 13.88 -10.47
CA GLN A 125 34.20 13.94 -11.53
C GLN A 125 35.42 13.07 -11.22
N GLN A 126 35.87 13.08 -9.95
CA GLN A 126 36.98 12.24 -9.51
C GLN A 126 36.60 10.75 -9.55
N ALA A 127 35.40 10.39 -9.09
CA ALA A 127 34.90 9.01 -9.13
C ALA A 127 34.77 8.47 -10.57
N HIS A 128 34.29 9.31 -11.49
CA HIS A 128 34.18 8.98 -12.91
C HIS A 128 35.57 8.78 -13.53
N LYS A 129 36.50 9.72 -13.29
CA LYS A 129 37.90 9.62 -13.73
C LYS A 129 38.60 8.36 -13.20
N ASP A 130 38.33 7.99 -11.95
CA ASP A 130 38.91 6.81 -11.31
C ASP A 130 38.20 5.51 -11.70
N ASN A 131 37.17 5.57 -12.56
CA ASN A 131 36.34 4.43 -12.96
C ASN A 131 35.78 3.67 -11.74
N LEU A 132 35.28 4.40 -10.74
CA LEU A 132 34.59 3.79 -9.61
C LEU A 132 33.32 3.06 -10.06
N ASP A 133 32.78 2.23 -9.18
CA ASP A 133 31.54 1.49 -9.43
C ASP A 133 30.40 2.38 -9.94
N MET A 134 29.78 1.99 -11.06
CA MET A 134 28.75 2.78 -11.74
C MET A 134 27.56 3.08 -10.83
N THR A 135 27.17 2.16 -9.94
CA THR A 135 26.09 2.39 -8.97
C THR A 135 26.39 3.59 -8.07
N ARG A 136 27.65 3.76 -7.66
CA ARG A 136 28.07 4.91 -6.85
C ARG A 136 28.08 6.21 -7.66
N GLN A 137 28.50 6.13 -8.93
CA GLN A 137 28.46 7.28 -9.82
C GLN A 137 27.01 7.74 -10.06
N MET A 138 26.09 6.81 -10.28
CA MET A 138 24.66 7.08 -10.41
C MET A 138 24.04 7.63 -9.11
N ASP A 139 24.41 7.11 -7.93
CA ASP A 139 23.92 7.65 -6.64
C ASP A 139 24.35 9.12 -6.42
N MET A 140 25.60 9.45 -6.79
CA MET A 140 26.08 10.84 -6.76
C MET A 140 25.40 11.71 -7.82
N MET A 141 25.19 11.19 -9.03
CA MET A 141 24.53 11.91 -10.11
C MET A 141 23.08 12.21 -9.76
N ALA A 142 22.36 11.25 -9.17
CA ALA A 142 20.99 11.45 -8.74
C ALA A 142 20.89 12.54 -7.65
N GLU A 143 21.85 12.63 -6.73
CA GLU A 143 21.90 13.74 -5.77
C GLU A 143 22.23 15.09 -6.44
N LEU A 144 23.12 15.11 -7.44
CA LEU A 144 23.45 16.32 -8.20
C LEU A 144 22.23 16.85 -8.97
N VAL A 145 21.46 15.94 -9.56
CA VAL A 145 20.17 16.22 -10.19
C VAL A 145 19.15 16.72 -9.16
N ASP A 146 18.98 16.02 -8.03
CA ASP A 146 18.04 16.41 -6.96
C ASP A 146 18.32 17.83 -6.41
N ARG A 147 19.60 18.27 -6.43
CA ARG A 147 20.02 19.63 -6.03
C ARG A 147 19.92 20.67 -7.14
N GLY A 148 19.57 20.27 -8.36
CA GLY A 148 19.48 21.15 -9.54
C GLY A 148 20.84 21.60 -10.09
N LEU A 149 21.92 20.85 -9.82
CA LEU A 149 23.27 21.13 -10.33
C LEU A 149 23.52 20.54 -11.71
N VAL A 150 22.77 19.49 -12.06
CA VAL A 150 22.79 18.78 -13.34
C VAL A 150 21.33 18.61 -13.77
N ALA A 151 21.03 18.84 -15.05
CA ALA A 151 19.72 18.52 -15.59
C ALA A 151 19.60 17.02 -15.88
N ASP A 152 18.41 16.43 -15.73
CA ASP A 152 18.17 14.99 -15.96
C ASP A 152 18.65 14.51 -17.34
N ASP A 153 18.45 15.35 -18.36
CA ASP A 153 18.84 15.08 -19.74
C ASP A 153 20.36 15.17 -19.98
N GLU A 154 21.10 15.88 -19.13
CA GLU A 154 22.56 15.96 -19.16
C GLU A 154 23.25 14.82 -18.39
N ALA A 155 22.51 14.12 -17.53
CA ALA A 155 23.08 13.12 -16.64
C ALA A 155 23.67 11.91 -17.39
N ALA A 156 23.03 11.48 -18.48
CA ALA A 156 23.52 10.38 -19.34
C ALA A 156 24.87 10.70 -19.98
N ASP A 157 25.00 11.93 -20.48
CA ASP A 157 26.23 12.41 -21.11
C ASP A 157 27.35 12.50 -20.08
N LEU A 158 27.07 13.01 -18.88
CA LEU A 158 28.05 13.10 -17.80
C LEU A 158 28.49 11.75 -17.25
N LEU A 159 27.60 10.75 -17.29
CA LEU A 159 27.91 9.36 -16.91
C LEU A 159 28.55 8.55 -18.05
N GLU A 160 28.58 9.10 -19.27
CA GLU A 160 29.04 8.45 -20.49
C GLU A 160 28.32 7.11 -20.78
N ILE A 161 27.01 7.07 -20.56
CA ILE A 161 26.16 5.89 -20.79
C ILE A 161 25.01 6.16 -21.75
N ASP A 162 24.39 5.10 -22.28
CA ASP A 162 23.18 5.23 -23.07
C ASP A 162 22.08 5.87 -22.19
N PRO A 163 21.38 6.92 -22.67
CA PRO A 163 20.29 7.56 -21.94
C PRO A 163 19.22 6.59 -21.44
N LYS A 164 19.00 5.46 -22.13
CA LYS A 164 18.04 4.42 -21.70
C LYS A 164 18.46 3.67 -20.44
N MET A 165 19.72 3.81 -20.02
CA MET A 165 20.27 3.21 -18.80
C MET A 165 20.27 4.20 -17.62
N VAL A 166 19.88 5.45 -17.86
CA VAL A 166 19.73 6.49 -16.83
C VAL A 166 18.30 6.44 -16.33
N ASP A 167 18.13 5.82 -15.18
CA ASP A 167 16.95 5.95 -14.34
C ASP A 167 17.42 6.45 -12.97
N LEU A 168 17.57 7.78 -12.87
CA LEU A 168 17.97 8.46 -11.64
C LEU A 168 16.77 8.80 -10.77
N ASP A 169 15.61 8.78 -11.41
CA ASP A 169 14.41 9.35 -10.87
C ASP A 169 13.59 8.25 -10.22
N ILE A 170 13.54 8.33 -8.92
CA ILE A 170 12.55 7.59 -8.17
C ILE A 170 11.29 8.48 -8.20
N GLU A 171 10.64 8.59 -9.37
CA GLU A 171 9.49 9.48 -9.57
C GLU A 171 8.36 9.09 -8.61
N ILE A 172 7.81 10.09 -7.91
CA ILE A 172 6.53 9.95 -7.21
C ILE A 172 5.51 10.47 -8.22
N ASP A 173 5.03 9.59 -9.09
CA ASP A 173 3.83 9.92 -9.85
C ASP A 173 2.71 10.19 -8.84
N GLU A 174 2.05 11.35 -8.96
CA GLU A 174 0.80 11.57 -8.24
C GLU A 174 -0.16 10.42 -8.61
N PRO A 175 -0.88 9.84 -7.64
CA PRO A 175 -1.80 8.75 -7.92
C PRO A 175 -2.76 9.22 -9.00
N VAL A 176 -2.85 8.44 -10.09
CA VAL A 176 -3.72 8.73 -11.22
C VAL A 176 -5.12 9.02 -10.67
N GLU A 177 -5.57 10.27 -10.73
CA GLU A 177 -6.95 10.61 -10.41
C GLU A 177 -7.84 9.72 -11.28
N LYS A 178 -8.59 8.81 -10.65
CA LYS A 178 -9.59 8.01 -11.34
C LYS A 178 -10.54 8.99 -12.02
N VAL A 179 -10.50 9.03 -13.35
CA VAL A 179 -11.50 9.73 -14.15
C VAL A 179 -12.79 8.95 -14.00
N ASP A 180 -13.65 9.39 -13.08
CA ASP A 180 -15.02 8.92 -12.97
C ASP A 180 -15.72 9.18 -14.33
N ASN A 181 -16.15 8.10 -15.01
CA ASN A 181 -17.04 8.15 -16.16
C ASN A 181 -18.43 7.62 -15.78
#